data_AF-A0A0S7ERZ7-F1
#
_entry.id   AF-A0A0S7ERZ7-F1
#
_cell.length_a   1.000
_cell.length_b   1.000
_cell.length_c   1.000
_cell.angle_alpha   90.00
_cell.angle_beta   90.00
_cell.angle_gamma   90.00
#
_symmetry.space_group_name_H-M   'P 1'
#
loop_
_entity.id
_entity.type
_entity.pdbx_description
1 polymer ?
#
loop_
_entity_poly.entity_id
_entity_poly.type
_entity_poly.pdbx_seq_one_letter_code
_entity_poly.pdbx_strand_id
1 'polypeptide(L)'
;HLMILFDKYVPRCLEQMKNSFKTITTIPENSMIQTLCTLLDCLLTAENISAESPREIYETYFTFACIWAFGGALYKDQLHDYQVKFSQWWTKEMRTVKFPTQGTVFDYYLDHQTKRFLPWSDIVPSFEVENHTPLQAVVVHTAETMRLSYFT
;
A
#
# COMPACT_ATOMS: atom_id res chain seq x y z
N HIS A 1 -2.34 -16.67 -13.87
CA HIS A 1 -1.27 -15.82 -13.32
C HIS A 1 -1.52 -15.41 -11.87
N LEU A 2 -2.68 -14.83 -11.54
CA LEU A 2 -2.97 -14.35 -10.17
C LEU A 2 -3.04 -15.45 -9.10
N MET A 3 -3.62 -16.62 -9.40
CA MET A 3 -3.71 -17.74 -8.42
C MET A 3 -2.35 -18.10 -7.81
N ILE A 4 -1.29 -18.15 -8.63
CA ILE A 4 0.08 -18.44 -8.15
C ILE A 4 0.59 -17.33 -7.20
N LEU A 5 0.16 -16.08 -7.40
CA LEU A 5 0.50 -14.97 -6.50
C LEU A 5 -0.30 -15.06 -5.20
N PHE A 6 -1.59 -15.44 -5.25
CA PHE A 6 -2.37 -15.73 -4.05
C PHE A 6 -1.69 -16.82 -3.21
N ASP A 7 -1.33 -17.95 -3.80
CA ASP A 7 -0.66 -19.06 -3.11
C ASP A 7 0.70 -18.64 -2.51
N LYS A 8 1.42 -17.75 -3.20
CA LYS A 8 2.74 -17.27 -2.76
C LYS A 8 2.66 -16.28 -1.60
N TYR A 9 1.75 -15.30 -1.67
CA TYR A 9 1.76 -14.13 -0.79
C TYR A 9 0.74 -14.23 0.35
N VAL A 10 -0.49 -14.67 0.06
CA VAL A 10 -1.61 -14.56 1.01
C VAL A 10 -1.40 -15.41 2.27
N PRO A 11 -1.01 -16.70 2.19
CA PRO A 11 -0.78 -17.49 3.41
C PRO A 11 0.27 -16.87 4.34
N ARG A 12 1.37 -16.35 3.77
CA ARG A 12 2.45 -15.72 4.54
C ARG A 12 2.02 -14.40 5.17
N CYS A 13 1.19 -13.62 4.47
CA CYS A 13 0.62 -12.40 5.03
C CYS A 13 -0.33 -12.72 6.18
N LEU A 14 -1.25 -13.66 6.01
CA LEU A 14 -2.20 -14.06 7.06
C LEU A 14 -1.50 -14.61 8.30
N GLU A 15 -0.51 -15.49 8.13
CA GLU A 15 0.30 -16.00 9.22
C GLU A 15 1.00 -14.87 9.97
N GLN A 16 1.63 -13.95 9.25
CA GLN A 16 2.34 -12.83 9.87
C GLN A 16 1.37 -11.87 10.60
N MET A 17 0.22 -11.58 9.99
CA MET A 17 -0.83 -10.74 10.58
C MET A 17 -1.32 -11.33 11.90
N LYS A 18 -1.54 -12.64 11.96
CA LYS A 18 -2.01 -13.34 13.15
C LYS A 18 -0.97 -13.36 14.27
N ASN A 19 0.31 -13.54 13.93
CA ASN A 19 1.36 -13.81 14.91
C ASN A 19 2.08 -12.56 15.42
N SER A 20 2.21 -11.52 14.58
CA SER A 20 3.15 -10.43 14.84
C SER A 20 2.52 -9.04 14.91
N PHE A 21 1.29 -8.88 14.42
CA PHE A 21 0.71 -7.56 14.19
C PHE A 21 -0.66 -7.41 14.84
N LYS A 22 -1.00 -6.17 15.18
CA LYS A 22 -2.32 -5.80 15.68
C LYS A 22 -2.92 -4.76 14.75
N THR A 23 -4.18 -4.97 14.40
CA THR A 23 -5.01 -4.02 13.65
C THR A 23 -5.76 -3.12 14.62
N ILE A 24 -6.24 -1.97 14.14
CA ILE A 24 -6.98 -0.98 14.97
C ILE A 24 -8.26 -1.61 15.57
N THR A 25 -8.93 -2.43 14.78
CA THR A 25 -10.03 -3.31 15.19
C THR A 25 -9.70 -4.73 14.79
N THR A 26 -10.32 -5.73 15.41
CA THR A 26 -10.13 -7.13 14.98
C THR A 26 -10.72 -7.31 13.58
N ILE A 27 -9.87 -7.62 12.60
CA ILE A 27 -10.29 -7.85 11.22
C ILE A 27 -10.22 -9.36 10.93
N PRO A 28 -11.33 -10.01 10.54
CA PRO A 28 -11.30 -11.41 10.11
C PRO A 28 -10.45 -11.62 8.86
N GLU A 29 -9.81 -12.79 8.73
CA GLU A 29 -8.97 -13.13 7.58
C GLU A 29 -9.72 -12.97 6.24
N ASN A 30 -11.00 -13.41 6.19
CA ASN A 30 -11.85 -13.25 5.02
C ASN A 30 -12.00 -11.78 4.61
N SER A 31 -12.12 -10.86 5.57
CA SER A 31 -12.24 -9.43 5.27
C SER A 31 -10.95 -8.88 4.65
N MET A 32 -9.78 -9.30 5.14
CA MET A 32 -8.49 -8.89 4.54
C MET A 32 -8.35 -9.40 3.09
N ILE A 33 -8.75 -10.66 2.84
CA ILE A 33 -8.73 -11.24 1.50
C ILE A 33 -9.72 -10.51 0.57
N GLN A 34 -10.92 -10.19 1.07
CA GLN A 34 -11.89 -9.40 0.30
C GLN A 34 -11.32 -8.01 -0.05
N THR A 35 -10.70 -7.31 0.91
CA THR A 35 -10.01 -6.04 0.63
C THR A 35 -8.93 -6.21 -0.44
N LEU A 36 -8.13 -7.27 -0.38
CA LEU A 36 -7.15 -7.56 -1.43
C LEU A 36 -7.82 -7.73 -2.79
N CYS A 37 -8.88 -8.52 -2.90
CA CYS A 37 -9.60 -8.71 -4.16
C CYS A 37 -10.16 -7.40 -4.70
N THR A 38 -10.82 -6.60 -3.85
CA THR A 38 -11.36 -5.29 -4.24
C THR A 38 -10.26 -4.35 -4.75
N LEU A 39 -9.12 -4.30 -4.06
CA LEU A 39 -7.98 -3.50 -4.52
C LEU A 39 -7.44 -3.99 -5.87
N LEU A 40 -7.35 -5.31 -6.07
CA LEU A 40 -6.93 -5.88 -7.34
C LEU A 40 -7.92 -5.55 -8.47
N ASP A 41 -9.22 -5.59 -8.22
CA ASP A 41 -10.24 -5.21 -9.21
C ASP A 41 -10.09 -3.74 -9.64
N CYS A 42 -9.76 -2.85 -8.69
CA CYS A 42 -9.49 -1.43 -8.99
C CYS A 42 -8.16 -1.22 -9.74
N LEU A 43 -7.14 -2.05 -9.47
CA LEU A 43 -5.78 -1.85 -9.95
C LEU A 43 -5.51 -2.54 -11.29
N LEU A 44 -6.05 -3.74 -11.51
CA LEU A 44 -5.83 -4.59 -12.68
C LEU A 44 -6.81 -4.25 -13.82
N THR A 45 -6.90 -2.97 -14.17
CA THR A 45 -7.74 -2.51 -15.29
C THR A 45 -7.06 -2.75 -16.64
N ALA A 46 -7.82 -2.75 -17.73
CA ALA A 46 -7.29 -2.90 -19.08
C ALA A 46 -6.32 -1.78 -19.49
N GLU A 47 -6.46 -0.59 -18.89
CA GLU A 47 -5.53 0.54 -19.08
C GLU A 47 -4.20 0.29 -18.36
N ASN A 48 -4.27 -0.29 -17.16
CA ASN A 48 -3.11 -0.55 -16.35
C ASN A 48 -2.34 -1.79 -16.78
N ILE A 49 -3.02 -2.85 -17.19
CA ILE A 49 -2.38 -4.13 -17.54
C ILE A 49 -3.08 -4.76 -18.74
N SER A 50 -2.29 -5.09 -19.76
CA SER A 50 -2.74 -5.91 -20.90
C SER A 50 -2.56 -7.40 -20.60
N ALA A 51 -3.32 -8.27 -21.27
CA ALA A 51 -3.18 -9.73 -21.13
C ALA A 51 -1.77 -10.26 -21.49
N GLU A 52 -1.01 -9.50 -22.29
CA GLU A 52 0.35 -9.82 -22.71
C GLU A 52 1.41 -9.21 -21.77
N SER A 53 0.99 -8.50 -20.72
CA SER A 53 1.92 -7.86 -19.79
C SER A 53 2.79 -8.91 -19.08
N PRO A 54 4.09 -8.62 -18.89
CA PRO A 54 4.98 -9.51 -18.17
C PRO A 54 4.45 -9.87 -16.78
N ARG A 55 4.72 -11.10 -16.34
CA ARG A 55 4.34 -11.60 -15.02
C ARG A 55 4.80 -10.69 -13.88
N GLU A 56 5.96 -10.06 -14.05
CA GLU A 56 6.56 -9.12 -13.09
C GLU A 56 5.68 -7.87 -12.87
N ILE A 57 4.97 -7.40 -13.89
CA ILE A 57 4.03 -6.29 -13.76
C ILE A 57 2.84 -6.72 -12.91
N TYR A 58 2.23 -7.87 -13.22
CA TYR A 58 1.15 -8.43 -12.40
C TYR A 58 1.57 -8.58 -10.93
N GLU A 59 2.78 -9.08 -10.69
CA GLU A 59 3.33 -9.27 -9.35
C GLU A 59 3.60 -7.95 -8.63
N THR A 60 3.94 -6.89 -9.36
CA THR A 60 4.12 -5.53 -8.83
C THR A 60 2.79 -4.96 -8.33
N TYR A 61 1.74 -5.01 -9.15
CA TYR A 61 0.39 -4.57 -8.75
C TYR A 61 -0.16 -5.41 -7.60
N PHE A 62 0.06 -6.73 -7.65
CA PHE A 62 -0.34 -7.63 -6.57
C PHE A 62 0.35 -7.31 -5.25
N THR A 63 1.65 -7.06 -5.29
CA THR A 63 2.45 -6.65 -4.12
C THR A 63 1.90 -5.36 -3.52
N PHE A 64 1.61 -4.36 -4.35
CA PHE A 64 1.02 -3.11 -3.88
C PHE A 64 -0.35 -3.36 -3.20
N ALA A 65 -1.23 -4.11 -3.84
CA ALA A 65 -2.55 -4.45 -3.26
C ALA A 65 -2.42 -5.19 -1.91
N CYS A 66 -1.48 -6.13 -1.79
CA CYS A 66 -1.23 -6.84 -0.54
C CYS A 66 -0.74 -5.92 0.59
N ILE A 67 0.19 -5.00 0.30
CA ILE A 67 0.69 -4.07 1.31
C ILE A 67 -0.47 -3.27 1.92
N TRP A 68 -1.40 -2.79 1.08
CA TRP A 68 -2.54 -2.02 1.56
C TRP A 68 -3.62 -2.89 2.22
N ALA A 69 -3.92 -4.07 1.67
CA ALA A 69 -4.93 -4.96 2.23
C ALA A 69 -4.58 -5.49 3.63
N PHE A 70 -3.31 -5.85 3.86
CA PHE A 70 -2.87 -6.44 5.13
C PHE A 70 -2.24 -5.39 6.06
N GLY A 71 -1.52 -4.42 5.50
CA GLY A 71 -0.76 -3.43 6.26
C GLY A 71 -1.51 -2.13 6.53
N GLY A 72 -2.52 -1.79 5.73
CA GLY A 72 -3.19 -0.48 5.78
C GLY A 72 -3.93 -0.21 7.09
N ALA A 73 -4.53 -1.24 7.69
CA ALA A 73 -5.30 -1.13 8.93
C ALA A 73 -4.50 -1.48 10.20
N LEU A 74 -3.17 -1.56 10.10
CA LEU A 74 -2.31 -1.83 11.24
C LEU A 74 -2.33 -0.70 12.25
N TYR A 75 -2.33 -1.07 13.53
CA TYR A 75 -2.38 -0.13 14.63
C TYR A 75 -1.08 0.67 14.75
N LYS A 76 -1.21 1.94 15.13
CA LYS A 76 -0.10 2.85 15.35
C LYS A 76 -0.37 3.69 16.59
N ASP A 77 0.53 3.64 17.57
CA ASP A 77 0.56 4.52 18.74
C ASP A 77 1.96 5.13 18.94
N GLN A 78 2.17 5.87 20.04
CA GLN A 78 3.45 6.51 20.35
C GLN A 78 4.60 5.52 20.64
N LEU A 79 4.29 4.27 21.02
CA LEU A 79 5.24 3.25 21.45
C LEU A 79 5.40 2.11 20.42
N HIS A 80 4.39 1.88 19.59
CA HIS A 80 4.29 0.79 18.64
C HIS A 80 3.80 1.29 17.29
N ASP A 81 4.70 1.27 16.32
CA ASP A 81 4.35 1.46 14.91
C ASP A 81 4.36 0.11 14.20
N TYR A 82 3.19 -0.53 14.10
CA TYR A 82 3.08 -1.82 13.41
C TYR A 82 3.22 -1.70 11.89
N GLN A 83 2.96 -0.53 11.30
CA GLN A 83 3.21 -0.29 9.88
C GLN A 83 4.72 -0.30 9.58
N VAL A 84 5.55 0.33 10.42
CA VAL A 84 7.02 0.27 10.26
C VAL A 84 7.52 -1.18 10.42
N LYS A 85 7.02 -1.93 11.41
CA LYS A 85 7.39 -3.34 11.58
C LYS A 85 6.94 -4.20 10.39
N PHE A 86 5.74 -3.97 9.87
CA PHE A 86 5.25 -4.63 8.66
C PHE A 86 6.14 -4.33 7.46
N SER A 87 6.53 -3.07 7.26
CA SER A 87 7.44 -2.66 6.19
C SER A 87 8.80 -3.36 6.27
N GLN A 88 9.37 -3.47 7.47
CA GLN A 88 10.64 -4.16 7.70
C GLN A 88 10.52 -5.66 7.39
N TRP A 89 9.44 -6.29 7.85
CA TRP A 89 9.15 -7.68 7.53
C TRP A 89 8.95 -7.88 6.02
N TRP A 90 8.15 -7.03 5.37
CA TRP A 90 7.85 -7.11 3.95
C TRP A 90 9.12 -7.04 3.11
N THR A 91 9.95 -6.02 3.33
CA THR A 91 11.22 -5.84 2.61
C THR A 91 12.21 -6.96 2.85
N LYS A 92 12.16 -7.62 4.02
CA LYS A 92 13.01 -8.77 4.35
C LYS A 92 12.52 -10.08 3.74
N GLU A 93 11.22 -10.36 3.75
CA GLU A 93 10.66 -11.66 3.37
C GLU A 93 10.10 -11.68 1.94
N MET A 94 9.53 -10.57 1.47
CA MET A 94 8.87 -10.43 0.16
C MET A 94 9.77 -9.74 -0.88
N ARG A 95 10.94 -10.31 -1.13
CA ARG A 95 12.05 -9.67 -1.89
C ARG A 95 11.87 -9.57 -3.41
N THR A 96 10.83 -10.18 -3.97
CA THR A 96 10.66 -10.24 -5.43
C THR A 96 10.46 -8.86 -6.05
N VAL A 97 9.63 -8.04 -5.40
CA VAL A 97 9.37 -6.66 -5.82
C VAL A 97 10.16 -5.73 -4.92
N LYS A 98 11.03 -4.91 -5.52
CA LYS A 98 11.96 -4.04 -4.79
C LYS A 98 11.34 -2.69 -4.50
N PHE A 99 11.58 -2.20 -3.29
CA PHE A 99 11.25 -0.85 -2.85
C PHE A 99 12.54 -0.05 -2.65
N PRO A 100 12.51 1.28 -2.76
CA PRO A 100 13.67 2.10 -2.43
C PRO A 100 14.02 1.99 -0.93
N THR A 101 15.28 2.26 -0.60
CA THR A 101 15.84 1.98 0.74
C THR A 101 15.38 2.97 1.81
N GLN A 102 14.90 4.15 1.40
CA GLN A 102 14.43 5.18 2.30
C GLN A 102 12.96 4.97 2.67
N GLY A 103 12.57 5.28 3.90
CA GLY A 103 11.16 5.20 4.32
C GLY A 103 10.61 3.78 4.41
N THR A 104 9.29 3.67 4.36
CA THR A 104 8.51 2.44 4.48
C THR A 104 7.84 2.10 3.15
N VAL A 105 7.36 0.87 2.99
CA VAL A 105 6.56 0.45 1.82
C VAL A 105 5.29 1.30 1.62
N PHE A 106 4.81 1.97 2.67
CA PHE A 106 3.65 2.88 2.63
C PHE A 106 4.00 4.28 2.12
N ASP A 107 5.28 4.63 2.03
CA ASP A 107 5.76 5.93 1.54
C ASP A 107 5.85 6.00 0.02
N TYR A 108 5.48 4.91 -0.67
CA TYR A 108 5.51 4.80 -2.12
C TYR A 108 4.13 4.49 -2.72
N TYR A 109 3.83 5.10 -3.86
CA TYR A 109 2.71 4.75 -4.73
C TYR A 109 3.19 3.99 -5.95
N LEU A 110 2.29 3.24 -6.59
CA LEU A 110 2.56 2.57 -7.85
C LEU A 110 2.19 3.49 -9.02
N ASP A 111 3.19 4.02 -9.71
CA ASP A 111 2.96 4.81 -10.91
C ASP A 111 2.50 3.94 -12.09
N HIS A 112 1.33 4.23 -12.64
CA HIS A 112 0.72 3.45 -13.71
C HIS A 112 1.38 3.66 -15.07
N GLN A 113 2.16 4.72 -15.28
CA GLN A 113 2.85 4.89 -16.57
C GLN A 113 4.15 4.09 -16.61
N THR A 114 4.98 4.23 -15.58
CA THR A 114 6.30 3.61 -15.49
C THR A 114 6.28 2.23 -14.84
N LYS A 115 5.18 1.86 -14.17
CA LYS A 115 5.01 0.62 -13.40
C LYS A 115 6.03 0.49 -12.26
N ARG A 116 6.43 1.62 -11.67
CA ARG A 116 7.44 1.70 -10.61
C ARG A 116 6.86 2.30 -9.33
N PHE A 117 7.51 1.97 -8.21
CA PHE A 117 7.25 2.63 -6.94
C PHE A 117 7.94 3.99 -6.90
N LEU A 118 7.15 5.05 -6.79
CA LEU A 118 7.60 6.43 -6.65
C LEU A 118 7.12 6.97 -5.30
N PRO A 119 7.87 7.87 -4.64
CA PRO A 119 7.49 8.35 -3.33
C PRO A 119 6.25 9.23 -3.42
N TRP A 120 5.32 9.09 -2.47
CA TRP A 120 4.13 9.95 -2.43
C TRP A 120 4.47 11.43 -2.41
N SER A 121 5.63 11.82 -1.86
CA SER A 121 6.09 13.21 -1.83
C SER A 121 6.16 13.88 -3.20
N ASP A 122 6.35 13.11 -4.28
CA ASP A 122 6.48 13.66 -5.64
C ASP A 122 5.14 14.16 -6.20
N ILE A 123 4.03 13.65 -5.67
CA ILE A 123 2.68 14.00 -6.09
C ILE A 123 1.91 14.79 -5.02
N VAL A 124 2.53 15.12 -3.88
CA VAL A 124 1.96 16.06 -2.90
C VAL A 124 2.16 17.46 -3.46
N PRO A 125 1.09 18.23 -3.76
CA PRO A 125 1.23 19.60 -4.22
C PRO A 125 2.04 20.41 -3.19
N SER A 126 3.02 21.17 -3.66
CA SER A 126 3.81 22.05 -2.79
C SER A 126 2.88 23.04 -2.11
N PHE A 127 2.85 23.02 -0.78
CA PHE A 127 1.98 23.89 0.01
C PHE A 127 2.61 25.29 0.08
N GLU A 128 2.23 26.20 -0.82
CA GLU A 128 2.54 27.63 -0.69
C GLU A 128 1.50 28.27 0.24
N VAL A 129 1.92 28.58 1.48
CA VAL A 129 1.09 29.30 2.44
C VAL A 129 1.09 30.77 2.07
N GLU A 130 0.04 31.26 1.43
CA GLU A 130 -0.24 32.70 1.45
C GLU A 130 -0.55 33.10 2.91
N ASN A 131 0.28 34.01 3.46
CA ASN A 131 0.34 34.44 4.86
C ASN A 131 -0.93 35.17 5.40
N HIS A 132 -2.12 34.94 4.84
CA HIS A 132 -3.35 35.64 5.23
C HIS A 132 -4.60 34.76 5.45
N THR A 133 -4.47 33.42 5.45
CA THR A 133 -5.62 32.52 5.68
C THR A 133 -5.70 32.05 7.14
N PRO A 134 -6.85 32.17 7.83
CA PRO A 134 -7.02 31.63 9.18
C PRO A 134 -6.78 30.11 9.22
N LEU A 135 -5.97 29.64 10.18
CA LEU A 135 -5.60 28.23 10.38
C LEU A 135 -6.80 27.26 10.44
N GLN A 136 -8.01 27.75 10.74
CA GLN A 136 -9.22 26.95 10.88
C GLN A 136 -9.86 26.50 9.54
N ALA A 137 -9.39 27.00 8.40
CA ALA A 137 -9.93 26.66 7.07
C ALA A 137 -8.95 25.91 6.15
N VAL A 138 -7.78 25.52 6.65
CA VAL A 138 -6.75 24.86 5.85
C VAL A 138 -7.00 23.35 5.81
N VAL A 139 -7.63 22.86 4.74
CA VAL A 139 -7.60 21.42 4.40
C VAL A 139 -6.21 21.13 3.84
N VAL A 140 -5.29 20.70 4.70
CA VAL A 140 -3.95 20.30 4.27
C VAL A 140 -4.07 18.98 3.52
N HIS A 141 -3.73 18.96 2.23
CA HIS A 141 -3.56 17.71 1.47
C HIS A 141 -2.26 17.05 1.93
N THR A 142 -2.30 16.32 3.04
CA THR A 142 -1.14 15.55 3.52
C THR A 142 -0.99 14.26 2.72
N ALA A 143 0.15 13.58 2.85
CA ALA A 143 0.36 12.26 2.25
C ALA A 143 -0.76 11.27 2.64
N GLU A 144 -1.37 11.43 3.83
CA GLU A 144 -2.53 10.63 4.26
C GLU A 144 -3.76 10.90 3.40
N THR A 145 -4.07 12.16 3.07
CA THR A 145 -5.18 12.52 2.18
C THR A 145 -4.98 11.94 0.78
N MET A 146 -3.75 11.98 0.26
CA MET A 146 -3.49 11.49 -1.09
C MET A 146 -3.50 9.95 -1.18
N ARG A 147 -3.06 9.26 -0.13
CA ARG A 147 -3.20 7.80 0.00
C ARG A 147 -4.66 7.38 -0.05
N LEU A 148 -5.53 8.11 0.65
CA LEU A 148 -6.97 7.85 0.62
C LEU A 148 -7.57 8.14 -0.76
N SER A 149 -7.20 9.26 -1.39
CA SER A 149 -7.73 9.62 -2.72
C SER A 149 -7.26 8.69 -3.83
N TYR A 150 -6.12 8.01 -3.68
CA TYR A 150 -5.65 7.05 -4.67
C TYR A 150 -6.62 5.87 -4.86
N PHE A 151 -7.38 5.51 -3.81
CA PHE A 151 -8.31 4.38 -3.83
C PHE A 151 -9.77 4.77 -4.11
N THR A 152 -10.07 6.05 -4.36
CA THR A 152 -11.43 6.59 -4.63
C THR A 152 -11.46 7.36 -5.93
#